data_AF-A0A924VGM3-F1
#
_entry.id   AF-A0A924VGM3-F1
#
_cell.length_a   1.000
_cell.length_b   1.000
_cell.length_c   1.000
_cell.angle_alpha   90.00
_cell.angle_beta   90.00
_cell.angle_gamma   90.00
#
_symmetry.space_group_name_H-M   'P 1'
#
loop_
_entity.id
_entity.type
_entity.pdbx_description
1 polymer ?
#
loop_
_entity_poly.entity_id
_entity_poly.type
_entity_poly.pdbx_seq_one_letter_code
_entity_poly.pdbx_strand_id
1 'polypeptide(L)' 'MRKVSVLFYFLLITVSSFAQVLSSQQIDSLVEKAMIVFNVPGIAVAVIKDGKVGIMDKIVGKNRSNLY' A
#
# COMPACT_ATOMS: atom_id res chain seq x y z
N MET A 1 -28.92 5.31 28.50
CA MET A 1 -28.45 6.30 27.49
C MET A 1 -26.93 6.25 27.25
N ARG A 2 -26.08 6.15 28.29
CA ARG A 2 -24.60 6.10 28.13
C ARG A 2 -24.07 4.95 27.25
N LYS A 3 -24.69 3.75 27.30
CA LYS A 3 -24.29 2.58 26.51
C LYS A 3 -24.52 2.77 24.99
N VAL A 4 -25.56 3.52 24.62
CA VAL A 4 -25.90 3.80 23.22
C VAL A 4 -24.87 4.77 22.61
N SER A 5 -24.39 5.76 23.37
CA SER A 5 -23.32 6.65 22.92
C SER A 5 -22.01 5.90 22.63
N VAL A 6 -21.64 4.90 23.45
CA VAL A 6 -20.41 4.12 23.22
C VAL A 6 -20.54 3.27 21.96
N LEU A 7 -21.70 2.64 21.74
CA LEU A 7 -21.95 1.83 20.55
C LEU A 7 -21.93 2.68 19.27
N PHE A 8 -22.46 3.90 19.34
CA PHE A 8 -22.43 4.85 18.23
C PHE A 8 -21.00 5.30 17.90
N TYR A 9 -20.16 5.55 18.91
CA TYR A 9 -18.75 5.89 18.71
C TYR A 9 -17.96 4.74 18.06
N PHE A 10 -18.26 3.50 18.45
CA PHE A 10 -17.64 2.32 17.86
C PHE A 10 -18.02 2.14 16.38
N LEU A 11 -19.27 2.42 16.02
CA LEU A 11 -19.76 2.37 14.64
C LEU A 11 -19.09 3.43 13.74
N LEU A 12 -18.75 4.60 14.28
CA LEU A 12 -18.06 5.65 13.51
C LEU A 12 -16.60 5.30 13.16
N ILE A 13 -15.93 4.49 13.99
CA ILE A 13 -14.53 4.10 13.77
C ILE A 13 -14.39 3.07 12.64
N THR A 14 -15.36 2.17 12.48
CA THR A 14 -15.30 1.10 11.46
C THR A 14 -15.44 1.62 10.03
N VAL A 15 -16.14 2.75 9.83
CA VAL A 15 -16.29 3.39 8.51
C VAL A 15 -14.93 3.92 7.99
N SER A 16 -14.03 4.32 8.89
CA SER A 16 -12.69 4.81 8.53
C SER A 16 -11.70 3.69 8.15
N SER A 17 -12.02 2.43 8.46
CA SER A 17 -11.11 1.29 8.23
C SER A 17 -11.12 0.75 6.80
N PHE A 18 -12.11 1.11 5.97
CA PHE A 18 -12.17 0.73 4.55
C PHE A 18 -11.12 1.45 3.68
N ALA A 19 -10.32 2.32 4.28
CA ALA A 19 -9.27 3.09 3.65
C ALA A 19 -7.85 2.58 3.95
N GLN A 20 -7.65 1.33 4.42
CA GLN A 20 -6.31 0.77 4.55
C GLN A 20 -5.65 0.65 3.16
N VAL A 21 -4.81 1.63 2.86
CA VAL A 21 -3.86 1.58 1.75
C VAL A 21 -3.04 0.31 1.98
N LEU A 22 -2.87 -0.54 0.95
CA LEU A 22 -1.90 -1.64 1.00
C LEU A 22 -0.61 -1.10 1.62
N SER A 23 -0.03 -1.83 2.57
CA SER A 23 1.22 -1.36 3.16
C SER A 23 2.26 -1.23 2.04
N SER A 24 3.13 -0.23 2.11
CA SER A 24 4.20 -0.03 1.12
C SER A 24 4.97 -1.32 0.85
N GLN A 25 5.15 -2.15 1.88
CA GLN A 25 5.80 -3.45 1.82
C GLN A 25 5.07 -4.49 0.97
N GLN A 26 3.73 -4.50 0.97
CA GLN A 26 2.94 -5.40 0.12
C GLN A 26 3.07 -5.01 -1.37
N ILE A 27 3.09 -3.71 -1.64
CA ILE A 27 3.28 -3.17 -2.99
C ILE A 27 4.69 -3.50 -3.48
N ASP A 28 5.69 -3.33 -2.63
CA ASP A 28 7.08 -3.66 -2.96
C ASP A 28 7.27 -5.12 -3.36
N SER A 29 6.68 -6.06 -2.62
CA SER A 29 6.74 -7.49 -2.96
C SER A 29 6.05 -7.81 -4.28
N LEU A 30 4.95 -7.12 -4.60
CA LEU A 30 4.26 -7.27 -5.88
C LEU A 30 5.13 -6.76 -7.04
N VAL A 31 5.76 -5.59 -6.88
CA VAL A 31 6.64 -5.00 -7.90
C VAL A 31 7.87 -5.87 -8.12
N GLU A 32 8.46 -6.44 -7.06
CA GLU A 32 9.57 -7.37 -7.18
C GLU A 32 9.20 -8.62 -7.97
N LYS A 33 8.06 -9.23 -7.67
CA LYS A 33 7.55 -10.38 -8.43
C LYS A 33 7.29 -10.03 -9.89
N ALA A 34 6.71 -8.87 -10.16
CA ALA A 34 6.47 -8.40 -11.52
C ALA A 34 7.79 -8.21 -12.29
N MET A 35 8.81 -7.61 -11.67
CA MET A 35 10.14 -7.47 -12.30
C MET A 35 10.72 -8.82 -12.72
N ILE A 36 10.58 -9.85 -11.87
CA ILE A 36 11.07 -11.20 -12.15
C ILE A 36 10.29 -11.84 -13.29
N VAL A 37 8.95 -11.79 -13.25
CA VAL A 37 8.08 -12.40 -14.27
C VAL A 37 8.31 -11.79 -15.65
N PHE A 38 8.49 -10.48 -15.71
CA PHE A 38 8.71 -9.76 -16.97
C PHE A 38 10.19 -9.62 -17.34
N ASN A 39 11.12 -10.12 -16.50
CA ASN A 39 12.57 -10.03 -16.65
C ASN A 39 13.05 -8.61 -17.02
N VAL A 40 12.58 -7.61 -16.27
CA VAL A 40 12.91 -6.21 -16.51
C VAL A 40 13.91 -5.68 -15.47
N PRO A 41 14.86 -4.82 -15.86
CA PRO A 41 15.88 -4.28 -14.96
C PRO A 41 15.34 -3.24 -13.95
N GLY A 42 14.14 -2.71 -14.17
CA GLY A 42 13.48 -1.80 -13.24
C GLY A 42 12.03 -1.48 -13.62
N ILE A 43 11.21 -1.14 -12.63
CA ILE A 43 9.80 -0.74 -12.78
C ILE A 43 9.54 0.53 -11.95
N ALA A 44 8.81 1.48 -12.54
CA ALA A 44 8.24 2.63 -11.84
C ALA A 44 6.74 2.38 -11.59
N VAL A 45 6.29 2.57 -10.35
CA VAL A 45 4.87 2.36 -9.96
C VAL A 45 4.33 3.58 -9.23
N ALA A 46 3.19 4.07 -9.71
CA ALA A 46 2.38 5.10 -9.04
C ALA A 46 1.04 4.48 -8.62
N VAL A 47 0.66 4.71 -7.35
CA VAL A 47 -0.62 4.23 -6.82
C VAL A 47 -1.55 5.42 -6.64
N ILE A 48 -2.71 5.41 -7.29
CA ILE A 48 -3.70 6.49 -7.22
C ILE A 48 -4.88 6.02 -6.35
N LYS A 49 -5.22 6.80 -5.32
CA LYS A 49 -6.36 6.58 -4.45
C LYS A 49 -7.11 7.90 -4.24
N ASP A 50 -8.42 7.89 -4.46
CA ASP A 50 -9.31 9.05 -4.27
C ASP A 50 -8.83 10.33 -5.00
N GLY A 51 -8.29 10.16 -6.22
CA GLY A 51 -7.74 11.25 -7.03
C GLY A 51 -6.39 11.81 -6.54
N LYS A 52 -5.85 11.28 -5.44
CA LYS A 52 -4.52 11.59 -4.93
C LYS A 52 -3.60 10.44 -5.24
N VAL A 53 -2.42 10.75 -5.74
CA VAL A 53 -1.38 9.74 -5.83
C VAL A 53 -0.93 9.48 -4.37
N GLY A 54 -0.81 8.23 -3.95
CA GLY A 54 -0.38 7.81 -2.60
C GLY A 54 1.09 7.39 -2.53
N ILE A 55 1.67 6.94 -3.65
CA ILE A 55 3.10 6.62 -3.79
C ILE A 55 3.56 7.26 -5.09
N MET A 56 4.43 8.28 -5.01
CA MET A 56 4.74 9.12 -6.18
C MET A 56 5.79 8.52 -7.11
N ASP A 57 6.81 7.84 -6.59
CA ASP A 57 8.04 7.78 -7.39
C ASP A 57 9.01 6.68 -6.93
N LYS A 58 8.50 5.44 -6.76
CA LYS A 58 9.39 4.33 -6.45
C LYS A 58 9.90 3.68 -7.73
N ILE A 59 11.11 4.05 -8.12
CA ILE A 59 11.92 3.26 -9.06
C ILE A 59 12.49 2.10 -8.27
N VAL A 60 11.93 0.90 -8.45
CA VAL A 60 12.47 -0.30 -7.83
C VAL A 60 13.56 -0.84 -8.76
N GLY A 61 14.81 -0.58 -8.39
CA GLY A 61 16.00 -1.21 -8.98
C GLY A 61 16.60 -2.21 -8.00
N LYS A 62 17.22 -3.28 -8.52
CA LYS A 62 17.81 -4.39 -7.75
C LYS A 62 18.57 -3.89 -6.52
N ASN A 63 18.07 -4.20 -5.32
CA ASN A 63 18.73 -3.85 -4.06
C ASN A 63 20.05 -4.65 -3.97
N ARG A 64 21.18 -3.94 -3.82
CA ARG A 64 22.53 -4.52 -3.80
C ARG A 64 22.80 -5.42 -2.57
N SER A 65 21.84 -5.60 -1.67
CA SER A 65 21.96 -6.47 -0.49
C SER A 65 21.75 -7.97 -0.75
N ASN A 66 21.38 -8.39 -1.98
CA ASN A 66 21.16 -9.79 -2.35
C ASN A 66 22.26 -10.33 -3.32
N LEU A 67 23.48 -9.80 -3.22
CA LEU A 67 24.62 -10.14 -4.09
C LEU A 67 25.81 -10.79 -3.36
N TYR A 68 25.64 -11.23 -2.11
CA TYR A 68 26.62 -12.02 -1.37
C TYR A 68 25.95 -13.14 -0.58
#